data_AF-M1A3J0-F1
#
_entry.id   AF-M1A3J0-F1
#
_cell.length_a   1.000
_cell.length_b   1.000
_cell.length_c   1.000
_cell.angle_alpha   90.00
_cell.angle_beta   90.00
_cell.angle_gamma   90.00
#
_symmetry.space_group_name_H-M   'P 1'
#
loop_
_entity.id
_entity.type
_entity.pdbx_description
1 polymer ?
#
loop_
_entity_poly.entity_id
_entity_poly.type
_entity_poly.pdbx_seq_one_letter_code
_entity_poly.pdbx_strand_id
1 'polypeptide(L)'
;MFSNISHEPKVKIDAQFVPKRENLKYFGSILQRDGEIDDDITHRIGTKWLKWRRISGVICDKNVLLRLKNSYKVMVILTTLLYEA
;
A
#
# COMPACT_ATOMS: atom_id res chain seq x y z
N MET A 1 -7.08 1.79 47.92
CA MET A 1 -7.16 2.59 46.69
C MET A 1 -6.10 2.04 45.75
N PHE A 2 -6.46 1.11 44.85
CA PHE A 2 -5.48 0.50 43.94
C PHE A 2 -5.24 1.47 42.79
N SER A 3 -4.04 2.04 42.71
CA SER A 3 -3.60 2.81 41.56
C SER A 3 -3.48 1.87 40.36
N ASN A 4 -4.28 2.11 39.33
CA ASN A 4 -4.15 1.46 38.03
C ASN A 4 -2.84 1.91 37.38
N ILE A 5 -1.73 1.27 37.76
CA ILE A 5 -0.48 1.35 37.00
C ILE A 5 -0.73 0.53 35.74
N SER A 6 -1.15 1.20 34.66
CA SER A 6 -1.16 0.62 33.33
C SER A 6 0.28 0.29 32.96
N HIS A 7 0.68 -0.95 33.25
CA HIS A 7 2.03 -1.43 33.00
C HIS A 7 2.12 -1.81 31.51
N GLU A 8 2.30 -0.80 30.65
CA GLU A 8 2.55 -1.09 29.24
C GLU A 8 3.81 -1.96 29.11
N PRO A 9 3.76 -3.09 28.39
CA PRO A 9 4.90 -3.97 28.25
C PRO A 9 6.02 -3.26 27.49
N LYS A 10 7.15 -3.00 28.17
CA LYS A 10 8.36 -2.44 27.57
C LYS A 10 9.21 -3.55 27.01
N VAL A 11 9.40 -3.57 25.69
CA VAL A 11 10.25 -4.55 25.01
C VAL A 11 11.72 -4.14 25.18
N LYS A 12 12.54 -5.04 25.73
CA LYS A 12 14.00 -4.90 25.79
C LYS A 12 14.64 -5.83 24.77
N ILE A 13 15.54 -5.30 23.94
CA ILE A 13 16.42 -6.07 23.06
C ILE A 13 17.85 -5.74 23.47
N ASP A 14 18.64 -6.75 23.82
CA ASP A 14 20.05 -6.62 24.18
C ASP A 14 20.34 -5.47 25.18
N ALA A 15 19.60 -5.47 26.30
CA ALA A 15 19.61 -4.44 27.34
C ALA A 15 19.13 -3.02 26.95
N GLN A 16 18.79 -2.77 25.69
CA GLN A 16 18.22 -1.49 25.23
C GLN A 16 16.68 -1.55 25.18
N PHE A 17 16.03 -0.45 25.59
CA PHE A 17 14.58 -0.31 25.46
C PHE A 17 14.23 0.12 24.04
N VAL A 18 13.36 -0.63 23.38
CA VAL A 18 12.86 -0.25 22.05
C VAL A 18 11.75 0.80 22.23
N PRO A 19 11.86 1.99 21.61
CA PRO A 19 10.79 2.97 21.64
C PRO A 19 9.57 2.41 20.91
N LYS A 20 8.42 2.39 21.59
CA LYS A 20 7.15 1.95 21.02
C LYS A 20 6.74 2.95 19.94
N ARG A 21 6.76 2.52 18.67
CA ARG A 21 6.24 3.32 17.55
C ARG A 21 4.78 2.97 17.29
N GLU A 22 4.06 3.89 16.66
CA GLU A 22 2.70 3.63 16.18
C GLU A 22 2.75 2.79 14.91
N ASN A 23 3.71 3.10 14.02
CA ASN A 23 3.90 2.41 12.75
C ASN A 23 5.33 1.89 12.61
N LEU A 24 5.47 0.64 12.16
CA LEU A 24 6.73 -0.04 11.91
C LEU A 24 6.80 -0.50 10.46
N LYS A 25 7.86 -0.13 9.75
CA LYS A 25 8.08 -0.60 8.38
C LYS A 25 8.76 -1.97 8.41
N TYR A 26 8.11 -2.98 7.85
CA TYR A 26 8.63 -4.35 7.78
C TYR A 26 8.47 -4.90 6.37
N PHE A 27 9.58 -5.30 5.73
CA PHE A 27 9.61 -5.90 4.38
C PHE A 27 8.80 -5.15 3.29
N GLY A 28 8.71 -3.83 3.42
CA GLY A 28 7.98 -2.98 2.46
C GLY A 28 6.48 -2.84 2.74
N SER A 29 6.00 -3.39 3.85
CA SER A 29 4.69 -3.10 4.42
C SER A 29 4.79 -2.26 5.69
N ILE A 30 3.71 -1.57 6.03
CA ILE A 30 3.56 -0.78 7.27
C ILE A 30 2.72 -1.59 8.25
N LEU A 31 3.30 -1.92 9.41
CA LEU A 31 2.62 -2.59 10.51
C LEU A 31 2.22 -1.55 11.55
N GLN A 32 0.91 -1.38 11.77
CA GLN A 32 0.38 -0.52 12.82
C GLN A 32 0.31 -1.26 14.16
N ARG A 33 0.40 -0.51 15.27
CA ARG A 33 0.40 -1.04 16.64
C ARG A 33 -0.87 -1.83 16.99
N ASP A 34 -2.00 -1.40 16.49
CA ASP A 34 -3.32 -2.02 16.65
C ASP A 34 -3.54 -3.22 15.70
N GLY A 35 -2.58 -3.49 14.82
CA GLY A 35 -2.69 -4.52 13.80
C GLY A 35 -3.47 -4.07 12.57
N GLU A 36 -3.86 -2.79 12.50
CA GLU A 36 -4.53 -2.24 11.33
C GLU A 36 -3.57 -2.17 10.13
N ILE A 37 -4.11 -2.40 8.93
CA ILE A 37 -3.36 -2.40 7.67
C ILE A 37 -3.72 -1.21 6.76
N ASP A 38 -4.58 -0.32 7.21
CA ASP A 38 -5.10 0.81 6.40
C ASP A 38 -3.97 1.71 5.89
N ASP A 39 -2.99 2.04 6.74
CA ASP A 39 -1.81 2.82 6.34
C ASP A 39 -1.00 2.13 5.24
N ASP A 40 -0.86 0.80 5.30
CA ASP A 40 -0.15 0.03 4.26
C ASP A 40 -0.93 0.03 2.94
N ILE A 41 -2.25 -0.18 3.03
CA ILE A 41 -3.17 -0.18 1.88
C ILE A 41 -3.15 1.19 1.21
N THR A 42 -3.36 2.26 1.98
CA THR A 42 -3.39 3.64 1.51
C THR A 42 -2.07 4.02 0.86
N HIS A 43 -0.93 3.67 1.47
CA HIS A 43 0.39 3.90 0.87
C HIS A 43 0.58 3.12 -0.44
N ARG A 44 0.20 1.84 -0.49
CA ARG A 44 0.32 1.01 -1.71
C ARG A 44 -0.59 1.46 -2.84
N ILE A 45 -1.83 1.86 -2.53
CA ILE A 45 -2.76 2.40 -3.52
C ILE A 45 -2.23 3.73 -4.04
N GLY A 46 -1.82 4.64 -3.15
CA GLY A 46 -1.27 5.94 -3.54
C GLY A 46 -0.04 5.80 -4.43
N THR A 47 0.90 4.92 -4.09
CA THR A 47 2.10 4.67 -4.90
C THR A 47 1.79 4.06 -6.26
N LYS A 48 0.89 3.07 -6.33
CA LYS A 48 0.42 2.50 -7.59
C LYS A 48 -0.32 3.54 -8.44
N TRP A 49 -1.17 4.35 -7.82
CA TRP A 49 -1.96 5.39 -8.49
C TRP A 49 -1.09 6.48 -9.10
N LEU A 50 -0.09 6.98 -8.36
CA LEU A 50 0.87 7.95 -8.86
C LEU A 50 1.65 7.41 -10.06
N LYS A 51 2.07 6.14 -10.01
CA LYS A 51 2.75 5.49 -11.13
C LYS A 51 1.83 5.34 -12.35
N TRP A 52 0.57 4.94 -12.13
CA TRP A 52 -0.45 4.89 -13.18
C TRP A 52 -0.70 6.24 -13.82
N ARG A 53 -0.89 7.31 -13.03
CA ARG A 53 -1.13 8.67 -13.54
C ARG A 53 0.04 9.18 -14.39
N ARG A 54 1.27 8.82 -14.03
CA ARG A 54 2.46 9.18 -14.79
C ARG A 54 2.51 8.47 -16.16
N ILE A 55 2.15 7.19 -16.19
CA ILE A 55 2.13 6.39 -17.43
C ILE A 55 0.91 6.76 -18.29
N SER A 56 -0.23 7.06 -17.67
CA SER A 56 -1.45 7.43 -18.38
C SER A 56 -1.26 8.72 -19.18
N GLY A 57 -0.49 9.69 -18.68
CA GLY A 57 -0.13 10.88 -19.47
C GLY A 57 0.61 10.54 -20.78
N VAL A 58 1.46 9.52 -20.76
CA VAL A 58 2.18 9.01 -21.95
C VAL A 58 1.24 8.21 -22.86
N ILE A 59 0.34 7.41 -22.28
CA ILE A 59 -0.63 6.60 -23.03
C ILE A 59 -1.73 7.47 -23.67
N CYS A 60 -2.16 8.53 -22.99
CA CYS A 60 -3.18 9.47 -23.47
C CYS A 60 -2.67 10.41 -24.58
N ASP A 61 -1.41 10.29 -25.00
CA ASP A 61 -0.98 10.88 -26.27
C ASP A 61 -1.69 10.16 -27.42
N LYS A 62 -2.46 10.91 -28.20
CA LYS A 62 -3.17 10.47 -29.41
C LYS A 62 -2.28 9.64 -30.35
N ASN A 63 -0.98 9.90 -30.41
CA ASN A 63 -0.02 9.13 -31.20
C ASN A 63 0.27 7.74 -30.62
N VAL A 64 0.34 7.64 -29.28
CA VAL A 64 0.53 6.38 -28.55
C VAL A 64 -0.76 5.57 -28.55
N LEU A 65 -1.91 6.24 -28.38
CA LEU A 65 -3.24 5.65 -28.45
C LEU A 65 -3.53 5.01 -29.82
N LEU A 66 -3.06 5.62 -30.92
CA LEU A 66 -3.18 5.08 -32.28
C LEU A 66 -2.44 3.74 -32.44
N ARG A 67 -1.27 3.58 -31.77
CA ARG A 67 -0.50 2.32 -31.76
C ARG A 67 -1.08 1.28 -30.79
N LEU A 68 -1.77 1.72 -29.73
CA LEU A 68 -2.40 0.87 -28.69
C LEU A 68 -3.86 0.50 -28.98
N LYS A 69 -4.42 0.91 -30.13
CA LYS A 69 -5.81 0.62 -30.52
C LYS A 69 -6.16 -0.87 -30.45
N ASN A 70 -5.19 -1.74 -30.72
CA ASN A 70 -5.36 -3.20 -30.63
C ASN A 70 -5.14 -3.76 -29.21
N SER A 71 -4.39 -3.09 -28.33
CA SER A 71 -4.12 -3.55 -26.97
C SER A 71 -5.19 -3.14 -25.97
N TYR A 72 -5.93 -2.05 -26.22
CA TYR A 72 -7.04 -1.63 -25.35
C TYR A 72 -8.15 -2.69 -25.31
N LYS A 73 -8.41 -3.35 -26.45
CA LYS A 73 -9.34 -4.49 -26.53
C LYS A 73 -8.90 -5.65 -25.64
N VAL A 74 -7.60 -5.97 -25.64
CA VAL A 74 -7.02 -7.02 -24.78
C VAL A 74 -7.08 -6.63 -23.30
N MET A 75 -6.79 -5.37 -22.97
CA MET A 75 -6.88 -4.87 -21.59
C MET A 75 -8.32 -4.91 -21.04
N VAL A 76 -9.31 -4.51 -21.85
CA VAL A 76 -10.73 -4.59 -21.48
C VAL A 76 -11.14 -6.04 -21.23
N ILE A 77 -10.78 -6.97 -22.13
CA ILE A 77 -11.06 -8.41 -21.99
C ILE A 77 -10.40 -8.99 -20.73
N LEU A 78 -9.12 -8.71 -20.49
CA LEU A 78 -8.42 -9.19 -19.30
C LEU A 78 -9.06 -8.67 -18.01
N THR A 79 -9.49 -7.40 -18.02
CA THR A 79 -10.17 -6.80 -16.86
C THR A 79 -11.52 -7.47 -16.63
N THR A 80 -12.29 -7.78 -17.68
CA THR A 80 -13.57 -8.51 -17.52
C THR A 80 -13.33 -9.92 -16.97
N LEU A 81 -12.34 -10.63 -17.52
CA LEU A 81 -12.00 -11.99 -17.07
C LEU A 81 -11.49 -12.06 -15.63
N LEU A 82 -10.83 -11.02 -15.11
CA LEU A 82 -10.34 -10.97 -13.74
C LEU A 82 -11.44 -10.75 -12.69
N TYR A 83 -12.59 -10.18 -13.07
CA TYR A 83 -13.71 -9.91 -12.17
C TYR A 83 -14.91 -10.86 -12.36
N GLU A 84 -14.89 -11.71 -13.40
CA GLU A 84 -15.87 -12.78 -13.61
C GLU A 84 -15.45 -14.15 -13.00
N ALA A 85 -14.45 -14.17 -12.12
CA ALA A 85 -13.98 -15.37 -11.41
C ALA A 85 -14.38 -15.38 -9.93
#